data_AF-A0AAV2Q4H3-F1
#
_entry.id   AF-A0AAV2Q4H3-F1
#
_cell.length_a   1.000
_cell.length_b   1.000
_cell.length_c   1.000
_cell.angle_alpha   90.00
_cell.angle_beta   90.00
_cell.angle_gamma   90.00
#
_symmetry.space_group_name_H-M   'P 1'
#
loop_
_entity.id
_entity.type
_entity.pdbx_description
1 polymer ?
#
loop_
_entity_poly.entity_id
_entity_poly.type
_entity_poly.pdbx_seq_one_letter_code
_entity_poly.pdbx_strand_id
1 'polypeptide(L)'
;KIFRKGRIINNGTKLIDLVRTKYPLLCNYDPSDMTLPAALCPTCCSDLYNSENSKQARSPPLLKACAYVENSARPEAMHTRACSAASACDICQTARQLYKQPHEPCVCPICTQFNNLPISNAKLPTENPVTNQEFTTNNLLYIQAQLNLSNNQTVKLAASLRSICGRSSVESGFREKLVEISKKAENFYSNTSSSFYINKKDGYQDRVLAYCHDIEALVTYILDVREYDPYNHLVRIGLDGGGGMFKIVMNILDTAGVQSTNSFKDSGIKGTLILALVENIQETDDNIRLILSNIKNLDKIKYHICSDVKLINIIVGIQSCSSKHPCPYCETNNLENVDTFTEDRTLGSIRHSASAYKSAGSNKKVAQHYTNCINQPLLTGDDHERILDICAPPELHLLQGIVKHVYDNMYKNWPHVSLWLDKINVKPTNYHHGSFVGNDCLRMLKNVDILQQMAESHDKHIIQKYVHILRCFYDVVKSCFGMTLDPQYDTYINQFKYAYKDMDITITPKVHILLMHVPDFITKHNRSLGWYSEQTLESVHHDFKRNCWEKQGYKRSIGHPDYSQNLTKAAIVYSSKNIS
;
A
#
# COMPACT_ATOMS: atom_id res chain seq x y z
N LYS A 1 31.65 19.82 42.83
CA LYS A 1 31.74 18.35 42.93
C LYS A 1 30.58 17.77 42.08
N ILE A 2 30.71 17.58 40.76
CA ILE A 2 31.52 16.58 40.02
C ILE A 2 30.96 15.17 40.33
N PHE A 3 30.42 14.30 39.44
CA PHE A 3 30.79 13.91 38.06
C PHE A 3 29.56 13.37 37.26
N ARG A 4 29.52 13.68 35.95
CA ARG A 4 28.84 12.91 34.89
C ARG A 4 29.83 11.90 34.28
N LYS A 5 29.39 10.66 34.04
CA LYS A 5 29.84 9.78 32.92
C LYS A 5 28.58 9.64 32.04
N GLY A 6 28.53 9.84 30.72
CA GLY A 6 29.53 9.68 29.68
C GLY A 6 29.00 8.64 28.69
N ARG A 7 28.19 9.06 27.70
CA ARG A 7 27.90 8.29 26.47
C ARG A 7 27.87 9.24 25.27
N ILE A 8 28.67 8.86 24.29
CA ILE A 8 29.00 9.56 23.04
C ILE A 8 27.86 9.30 22.03
N ILE A 9 27.36 10.35 21.38
CA ILE A 9 26.43 10.25 20.24
C ILE A 9 27.01 11.07 19.07
N ASN A 10 27.18 10.41 17.92
CA ASN A 10 27.60 10.97 16.64
C ASN A 10 26.58 12.00 16.12
N ASN A 11 26.96 13.28 16.01
CA ASN A 11 26.07 14.38 15.61
C ASN A 11 26.48 15.09 14.29
N GLY A 12 27.45 14.59 13.53
CA GLY A 12 27.96 15.26 12.31
C GLY A 12 26.96 15.37 11.15
N THR A 13 26.00 14.45 11.03
CA THR A 13 25.17 14.34 9.82
C THR A 13 23.99 15.32 9.78
N LYS A 14 23.49 15.79 10.93
CA LYS A 14 22.24 16.59 10.99
C LYS A 14 22.43 18.09 10.72
N LEU A 15 23.64 18.62 10.84
CA LEU A 15 23.91 20.06 10.66
C LEU A 15 24.12 20.44 9.19
N ILE A 16 24.73 19.54 8.40
CA ILE A 16 24.99 19.72 6.96
C ILE A 16 23.67 19.77 6.17
N ASP A 17 22.69 18.94 6.56
CA ASP A 17 21.39 18.89 5.87
C ASP A 17 20.56 20.15 6.11
N LEU A 18 20.70 20.81 7.27
CA LEU A 18 19.93 22.01 7.63
C LEU A 18 20.45 23.28 6.94
N VAL A 19 21.77 23.38 6.73
CA VAL A 19 22.39 24.54 6.05
C VAL A 19 22.20 24.44 4.53
N ARG A 20 22.30 23.23 3.96
CA ARG A 20 22.04 22.98 2.52
C ARG A 20 20.59 23.21 2.11
N THR A 21 19.63 22.95 2.99
CA THR A 21 18.22 23.21 2.69
C THR A 21 17.85 24.69 2.71
N LYS A 22 18.61 25.53 3.42
CA LYS A 22 18.24 26.94 3.60
C LYS A 22 18.96 27.91 2.66
N TYR A 23 20.19 27.60 2.23
CA TYR A 23 20.99 28.48 1.36
C TYR A 23 21.76 27.69 0.28
N PRO A 24 21.12 27.36 -0.86
CA PRO A 24 21.69 26.48 -1.88
C PRO A 24 22.91 27.05 -2.61
N LEU A 25 23.22 28.33 -2.47
CA LEU A 25 24.38 28.99 -3.12
C LEU A 25 25.71 28.75 -2.39
N LEU A 26 25.72 28.14 -1.22
CA LEU A 26 26.94 27.86 -0.42
C LEU A 26 27.44 26.43 -0.55
N CYS A 27 26.92 25.65 -1.50
CA CYS A 27 27.22 24.24 -1.70
C CYS A 27 28.69 23.91 -2.02
N ASN A 28 29.49 24.91 -2.39
CA ASN A 28 30.89 24.75 -2.80
C ASN A 28 31.91 25.40 -1.85
N TYR A 29 31.53 25.81 -0.63
CA TYR A 29 32.44 26.51 0.28
C TYR A 29 33.15 25.55 1.25
N ASP A 30 34.44 25.82 1.52
CA ASP A 30 35.26 25.08 2.48
C ASP A 30 35.03 25.66 3.89
N PRO A 31 34.45 24.90 4.83
CA PRO A 31 34.15 25.37 6.19
C PRO A 31 35.39 25.68 7.04
N SER A 32 36.61 25.44 6.54
CA SER A 32 37.86 25.76 7.23
C SER A 32 38.46 27.13 6.90
N ASP A 33 37.85 27.89 5.99
CA ASP A 33 38.29 29.23 5.62
C ASP A 33 37.77 30.29 6.62
N MET A 34 38.69 30.84 7.42
CA MET A 34 38.39 31.80 8.50
C MET A 34 38.12 33.23 8.01
N THR A 35 38.07 33.49 6.71
CA THR A 35 37.80 34.84 6.18
C THR A 35 36.30 35.16 6.04
N LEU A 36 35.43 34.17 6.16
CA LEU A 36 33.97 34.33 6.00
C LEU A 36 33.29 35.29 7.01
N PRO A 37 33.69 35.35 8.31
CA PRO A 37 33.03 36.24 9.27
C PRO A 37 33.18 37.74 8.93
N ALA A 38 34.17 38.12 8.14
CA ALA A 38 34.42 39.52 7.80
C ALA A 38 33.52 40.05 6.66
N ALA A 39 32.83 39.17 5.91
CA ALA A 39 31.98 39.54 4.77
C ALA A 39 30.47 39.50 5.07
N LEU A 40 30.08 39.11 6.29
CA LEU A 40 28.69 38.98 6.71
C LEU A 40 28.20 40.25 7.44
N CYS A 41 26.94 40.63 7.24
CA CYS A 41 26.37 41.76 7.99
C CYS A 41 26.24 41.40 9.48
N PRO A 42 26.17 42.41 10.39
CA PRO A 42 26.15 42.18 11.83
C PRO A 42 25.03 41.24 12.32
N THR A 43 23.89 41.20 11.62
CA THR A 43 22.77 40.31 11.95
C THR A 43 23.08 38.84 11.63
N CYS A 44 23.57 38.55 10.43
CA CYS A 44 23.95 37.20 10.03
C CYS A 44 25.20 36.70 10.76
N CYS A 45 26.10 37.62 11.13
CA CYS A 45 27.27 37.32 11.93
C CYS A 45 26.88 36.96 13.37
N SER A 46 25.89 37.65 13.97
CA SER A 46 25.39 37.37 15.32
C SER A 46 24.66 36.03 15.45
N ASP A 47 23.90 35.63 14.42
CA ASP A 47 23.23 34.31 14.37
C ASP A 47 24.24 33.15 14.24
N LEU A 48 25.34 33.36 13.52
CA LEU A 48 26.45 32.41 13.43
C LEU A 48 27.25 32.32 14.74
N TYR A 49 27.59 33.47 15.33
CA TYR A 49 28.39 33.57 16.55
C TYR A 49 27.71 32.97 17.79
N ASN A 50 26.37 32.92 17.83
CA ASN A 50 25.64 32.27 18.91
C ASN A 50 25.69 30.73 18.88
N SER A 51 26.22 30.14 17.80
CA SER A 51 26.30 28.68 17.61
C SER A 51 27.71 28.08 17.77
N GLU A 52 28.75 28.90 17.89
CA GLU A 52 30.14 28.46 17.95
C GLU A 52 30.87 28.96 19.21
N ASN A 53 30.85 28.17 20.27
CA ASN A 53 31.91 28.21 21.28
C ASN A 53 32.67 26.88 21.25
N SER A 54 33.73 26.81 20.42
CA SER A 54 35.08 26.28 20.74
C SER A 54 35.82 25.54 19.58
N LYS A 55 36.73 26.30 18.94
CA LYS A 55 38.16 26.03 18.64
C LYS A 55 38.65 24.87 17.71
N GLN A 56 39.14 25.31 16.54
CA GLN A 56 40.49 25.13 15.90
C GLN A 56 40.95 23.80 15.23
N ALA A 57 40.90 23.82 13.89
CA ALA A 57 41.94 23.64 12.84
C ALA A 57 42.95 22.46 12.78
N ARG A 58 43.02 21.77 11.61
CA ARG A 58 44.16 21.69 10.63
C ARG A 58 43.85 20.73 9.43
N SER A 59 44.30 21.10 8.22
CA SER A 59 44.21 20.47 6.87
C SER A 59 45.52 19.71 6.48
N PRO A 60 45.80 19.14 5.25
CA PRO A 60 45.13 19.08 3.90
C PRO A 60 45.25 17.67 3.19
N PRO A 61 45.26 17.41 1.83
CA PRO A 61 44.87 18.18 0.61
C PRO A 61 44.01 17.46 -0.50
N LEU A 62 43.19 18.27 -1.19
CA LEU A 62 42.82 18.46 -2.63
C LEU A 62 42.89 17.37 -3.75
N LEU A 63 41.82 17.35 -4.58
CA LEU A 63 41.85 17.18 -6.06
C LEU A 63 40.60 17.84 -6.73
N LYS A 64 40.81 18.63 -7.80
CA LYS A 64 39.82 19.45 -8.55
C LYS A 64 39.26 18.69 -9.78
N ALA A 65 37.96 18.87 -10.08
CA ALA A 65 37.38 18.60 -11.41
C ALA A 65 36.33 19.66 -11.82
N CYS A 66 36.21 19.87 -13.14
CA CYS A 66 35.69 21.04 -13.87
C CYS A 66 34.15 21.16 -13.92
N ALA A 67 33.63 22.39 -13.75
CA ALA A 67 32.21 22.75 -13.61
C ALA A 67 31.51 23.18 -14.92
N TYR A 68 31.74 22.47 -16.04
CA TYR A 68 31.13 22.82 -17.33
C TYR A 68 30.06 21.82 -17.82
N VAL A 69 29.79 20.73 -17.10
CA VAL A 69 28.86 19.68 -17.56
C VAL A 69 27.44 19.82 -16.98
N GLU A 70 27.19 20.68 -15.99
CA GLU A 70 25.90 20.67 -15.27
C GLU A 70 24.96 21.86 -15.52
N ASN A 71 25.32 22.86 -16.33
CA ASN A 71 24.53 24.09 -16.42
C ASN A 71 23.70 24.28 -17.70
N SER A 72 23.30 23.19 -18.37
CA SER A 72 22.33 23.25 -19.47
C SER A 72 20.95 22.75 -19.05
N ALA A 73 20.38 23.30 -17.98
CA ALA A 73 18.92 23.34 -17.74
C ALA A 73 18.57 24.18 -16.50
N ARG A 74 18.26 25.47 -16.70
CA ARG A 74 17.16 26.24 -16.03
C ARG A 74 17.30 27.75 -16.26
N PRO A 75 16.19 28.42 -16.60
CA PRO A 75 15.69 29.55 -15.82
C PRO A 75 14.23 29.25 -15.40
N GLU A 76 13.72 29.69 -14.25
CA GLU A 76 13.45 31.09 -13.91
C GLU A 76 13.84 31.45 -12.46
N ALA A 77 14.20 32.73 -12.30
CA ALA A 77 14.79 33.34 -11.13
C ALA A 77 13.87 33.34 -9.89
N MET A 78 14.37 32.82 -8.76
CA MET A 78 13.80 33.17 -7.45
C MET A 78 14.22 34.59 -7.07
N HIS A 79 13.26 35.51 -7.04
CA HIS A 79 13.42 36.81 -6.43
C HIS A 79 13.74 36.68 -4.93
N THR A 80 15.02 36.81 -4.56
CA THR A 80 15.40 37.08 -3.17
C THR A 80 14.93 38.49 -2.81
N ARG A 81 14.23 38.61 -1.67
CA ARG A 81 13.70 39.87 -1.14
C ARG A 81 14.75 41.00 -1.25
N ALA A 82 14.36 42.08 -1.92
CA ALA A 82 15.17 43.27 -2.06
C ALA A 82 15.54 43.85 -0.69
N CYS A 83 16.83 43.97 -0.41
CA CYS A 83 17.30 45.02 0.49
C CYS A 83 16.88 46.35 -0.12
N SER A 84 16.26 47.22 0.69
CA SER A 84 15.84 48.55 0.26
C SER A 84 17.04 49.32 -0.32
N ALA A 85 16.80 50.09 -1.38
CA ALA A 85 17.80 50.70 -2.24
C ALA A 85 18.75 51.72 -1.57
N ALA A 86 18.69 51.89 -0.24
CA ALA A 86 19.48 52.87 0.50
C ALA A 86 20.74 52.29 1.17
N SER A 87 20.94 50.96 1.21
CA SER A 87 22.21 50.35 1.68
C SER A 87 22.41 48.94 1.12
N ALA A 88 22.89 48.83 -0.12
CA ALA A 88 23.30 47.54 -0.68
C ALA A 88 24.71 47.17 -0.17
N CYS A 89 24.90 45.94 0.33
CA CYS A 89 26.21 45.46 0.77
C CYS A 89 27.12 45.09 -0.42
N ASP A 90 28.43 45.00 -0.17
CA ASP A 90 29.46 44.76 -1.19
C ASP A 90 29.25 43.47 -1.99
N ILE A 91 28.61 42.45 -1.42
CA ILE A 91 28.27 41.21 -2.14
C ILE A 91 27.19 41.48 -3.20
N CYS A 92 26.17 42.27 -2.89
CA CYS A 92 25.13 42.65 -3.85
C CYS A 92 25.66 43.63 -4.91
N GLN A 93 26.64 44.48 -4.57
CA GLN A 93 27.32 45.33 -5.55
C GLN A 93 28.25 44.52 -6.46
N THR A 94 29.02 43.57 -5.91
CA THR A 94 29.93 42.70 -6.67
C THR A 94 29.16 41.79 -7.62
N ALA A 95 28.03 41.22 -7.18
CA ALA A 95 27.14 40.46 -8.05
C ALA A 95 26.58 41.34 -9.19
N ARG A 96 26.19 42.58 -8.92
CA ARG A 96 25.75 43.53 -9.96
C ARG A 96 26.85 43.93 -10.95
N GLN A 97 28.11 43.96 -10.51
CA GLN A 97 29.25 44.26 -11.40
C GLN A 97 29.64 43.06 -12.27
N LEU A 98 29.60 41.83 -11.73
CA LEU A 98 29.88 40.60 -12.48
C LEU A 98 28.86 40.33 -13.60
N TYR A 99 27.59 40.70 -13.40
CA TYR A 99 26.55 40.58 -14.43
C TYR A 99 26.54 41.70 -15.49
N LYS A 100 27.43 42.69 -15.39
CA LYS A 100 27.45 43.86 -16.29
C LYS A 100 28.57 43.86 -17.33
N GLN A 101 29.41 42.84 -17.41
CA GLN A 101 30.50 42.78 -18.38
C GLN A 101 30.14 41.82 -19.54
N PRO A 102 30.26 42.22 -20.81
CA PRO A 102 30.13 41.30 -21.93
C PRO A 102 31.34 40.34 -21.93
N HIS A 103 31.09 39.04 -21.85
CA HIS A 103 32.17 38.05 -21.80
C HIS A 103 32.89 37.93 -23.14
N GLU A 104 34.22 38.04 -23.11
CA GLU A 104 35.09 37.62 -24.22
C GLU A 104 35.03 36.08 -24.41
N PRO A 105 35.03 35.58 -25.66
CA PRO A 105 34.84 34.16 -25.93
C PRO A 105 36.07 33.32 -25.52
N CYS A 106 35.79 32.20 -24.85
CA CYS A 106 36.77 31.19 -24.45
C CYS A 106 37.49 30.59 -25.67
N VAL A 107 38.83 30.55 -25.63
CA VAL A 107 39.70 30.15 -26.76
C VAL A 107 40.21 28.71 -26.66
N CYS A 108 39.56 27.84 -25.88
CA CYS A 108 40.04 26.46 -25.72
C CYS A 108 39.75 25.58 -26.96
N PRO A 109 40.50 24.47 -27.17
CA PRO A 109 40.38 23.61 -28.36
C PRO A 109 38.98 22.99 -28.57
N ILE A 110 38.20 22.88 -27.49
CA ILE A 110 36.83 22.33 -27.51
C ILE A 110 35.84 23.40 -27.98
N CYS A 111 35.95 24.65 -27.49
CA CYS A 111 35.07 25.75 -27.87
C CYS A 111 35.36 26.28 -29.29
N THR A 112 36.61 26.17 -29.75
CA THR A 112 37.02 26.56 -31.11
C THR A 112 36.47 25.64 -32.20
N GLN A 113 36.09 24.39 -31.87
CA GLN A 113 35.40 23.50 -32.82
C GLN A 113 33.93 23.90 -33.06
N PHE A 114 33.29 24.63 -32.14
CA PHE A 114 31.90 25.08 -32.27
C PHE A 114 31.75 26.49 -32.85
N ASN A 115 32.83 27.27 -32.94
CA ASN A 115 32.80 28.67 -33.37
C ASN A 115 32.89 28.90 -34.90
N ASN A 116 32.95 27.85 -35.73
CA ASN A 116 33.16 27.95 -37.18
C ASN A 116 31.91 27.72 -38.04
N LEU A 117 30.70 27.89 -37.50
CA LEU A 117 29.48 27.94 -38.33
C LEU A 117 29.09 29.41 -38.57
N PRO A 118 28.96 29.86 -39.83
CA PRO A 118 28.64 31.26 -40.12
C PRO A 118 27.24 31.59 -39.61
N ILE A 119 27.15 32.58 -38.73
CA ILE A 119 25.88 33.21 -38.32
C ILE A 119 25.36 33.99 -39.54
N SER A 120 24.48 33.37 -40.34
CA SER A 120 23.67 34.13 -41.28
C SER A 120 22.63 34.92 -40.48
N ASN A 121 22.62 36.24 -40.65
CA ASN A 121 21.63 37.18 -40.12
C ASN A 121 20.22 36.94 -40.68
N ALA A 122 19.62 35.80 -40.37
CA ALA A 122 18.20 35.58 -40.57
C ALA A 122 17.49 35.99 -39.27
N LYS A 123 16.60 36.98 -39.36
CA LYS A 123 15.60 37.27 -38.32
C LYS A 123 14.97 35.94 -37.89
N LEU A 124 15.20 35.54 -36.64
CA LEU A 124 14.47 34.44 -36.01
C LEU A 124 12.97 34.76 -36.16
N PRO A 125 12.15 33.83 -36.69
CA PRO A 125 10.72 33.99 -36.68
C PRO A 125 10.27 34.11 -35.23
N THR A 126 9.60 35.22 -34.90
CA THR A 126 8.85 35.39 -33.65
C THR A 126 7.59 34.55 -33.71
N GLU A 127 7.75 33.23 -33.75
CA GLU A 127 6.68 32.28 -33.55
C GLU A 127 7.26 31.10 -32.78
N ASN A 128 7.30 31.21 -31.45
CA ASN A 128 7.13 30.00 -30.65
C ASN A 128 5.74 29.50 -31.02
N PRO A 129 5.57 28.30 -31.60
CA PRO A 129 4.25 27.71 -31.67
C PRO A 129 3.89 27.39 -30.22
N VAL A 130 3.15 28.30 -29.57
CA VAL A 130 2.26 27.91 -28.49
C VAL A 130 1.27 26.98 -29.17
N THR A 131 1.59 25.69 -29.21
CA THR A 131 0.58 24.69 -29.47
C THR A 131 -0.49 24.96 -28.43
N ASN A 132 -1.65 25.45 -28.86
CA ASN A 132 -2.87 25.62 -28.07
C ASN A 132 -3.33 24.24 -27.58
N GLN A 133 -2.54 23.63 -26.69
CA GLN A 133 -2.85 22.33 -26.16
C GLN A 133 -3.84 22.55 -25.02
N GLU A 134 -5.11 22.37 -25.34
CA GLU A 134 -6.18 22.35 -24.37
C GLU A 134 -5.96 21.19 -23.40
N PHE A 135 -5.93 21.48 -22.10
CA PHE A 135 -6.00 20.47 -21.06
C PHE A 135 -7.42 19.89 -21.04
N THR A 136 -7.55 18.69 -21.58
CA THR A 136 -8.79 17.92 -21.54
C THR A 136 -9.13 17.49 -20.11
N THR A 137 -10.38 17.11 -19.91
CA THR A 137 -10.88 16.51 -18.67
C THR A 137 -10.01 15.31 -18.28
N ASN A 138 -9.66 14.46 -19.25
CA ASN A 138 -8.78 13.30 -19.03
C ASN A 138 -7.38 13.70 -18.55
N ASN A 139 -6.78 14.77 -19.11
CA ASN A 139 -5.49 15.26 -18.63
C ASN A 139 -5.57 15.72 -17.18
N LEU A 140 -6.63 16.44 -16.80
CA LEU A 140 -6.82 16.94 -15.45
C LEU A 140 -7.18 15.84 -14.44
N LEU A 141 -7.92 14.80 -14.86
CA LEU A 141 -8.17 13.60 -14.04
C LEU A 141 -6.90 12.81 -13.82
N TYR A 142 -6.05 12.67 -14.84
CA TYR A 142 -4.74 12.04 -14.70
C TYR A 142 -3.89 12.78 -13.65
N ILE A 143 -3.79 14.11 -13.75
CA ILE A 143 -3.07 14.93 -12.76
C ILE A 143 -3.71 14.80 -11.37
N GLN A 144 -5.04 14.80 -11.30
CA GLN A 144 -5.77 14.59 -10.05
C GLN A 144 -5.38 13.26 -9.39
N ALA A 145 -5.34 12.17 -10.15
CA ALA A 145 -5.01 10.85 -9.66
C ALA A 145 -3.54 10.76 -9.20
N GLN A 146 -2.61 11.29 -9.99
CA GLN A 146 -1.17 11.27 -9.68
C GLN A 146 -0.82 12.09 -8.43
N LEU A 147 -1.45 13.27 -8.28
CA LEU A 147 -1.18 14.19 -7.17
C LEU A 147 -2.16 14.03 -5.99
N ASN A 148 -3.10 13.08 -6.08
CA ASN A 148 -4.17 12.85 -5.12
C ASN A 148 -4.96 14.14 -4.80
N LEU A 149 -5.30 14.94 -5.80
CA LEU A 149 -6.03 16.19 -5.60
C LEU A 149 -7.53 15.92 -5.29
N SER A 150 -8.10 16.70 -4.38
CA SER A 150 -9.57 16.72 -4.22
C SER A 150 -10.24 17.38 -5.43
N ASN A 151 -11.53 17.14 -5.66
CA ASN A 151 -12.24 17.77 -6.77
C ASN A 151 -12.15 19.31 -6.70
N ASN A 152 -12.21 19.88 -5.50
CA ASN A 152 -12.02 21.31 -5.29
C ASN A 152 -10.60 21.78 -5.64
N GLN A 153 -9.57 20.99 -5.33
CA GLN A 153 -8.20 21.29 -5.73
C GLN A 153 -8.02 21.21 -7.24
N THR A 154 -8.62 20.22 -7.90
CA THR A 154 -8.58 20.10 -9.38
C THR A 154 -9.31 21.25 -10.06
N VAL A 155 -10.44 21.70 -9.54
CA VAL A 155 -11.15 22.90 -10.04
C VAL A 155 -10.30 24.16 -9.87
N LYS A 156 -9.59 24.31 -8.75
CA LYS A 156 -8.65 25.41 -8.53
C LYS A 156 -7.46 25.36 -9.49
N LEU A 157 -6.94 24.16 -9.77
CA LEU A 157 -5.89 23.95 -10.76
C LEU A 157 -6.38 24.38 -12.16
N ALA A 158 -7.56 23.91 -12.58
CA ALA A 158 -8.17 24.30 -13.84
C ALA A 158 -8.38 25.81 -13.96
N ALA A 159 -8.84 26.47 -12.88
CA ALA A 159 -8.97 27.93 -12.86
C ALA A 159 -7.63 28.66 -13.01
N SER A 160 -6.58 28.13 -12.37
CA SER A 160 -5.22 28.69 -12.46
C SER A 160 -4.65 28.54 -13.88
N LEU A 161 -4.84 27.38 -14.50
CA LEU A 161 -4.43 27.15 -15.89
C LEU A 161 -5.14 28.11 -16.85
N ARG A 162 -6.46 28.31 -16.70
CA ARG A 162 -7.21 29.28 -17.52
C ARG A 162 -6.71 30.72 -17.34
N SER A 163 -6.23 31.07 -16.15
CA SER A 163 -5.71 32.40 -15.85
C SER A 163 -4.33 32.65 -16.45
N ILE A 164 -3.48 31.62 -16.51
CA ILE A 164 -2.09 31.72 -16.96
C ILE A 164 -1.98 31.48 -18.47
N CYS A 165 -2.66 30.45 -18.97
CA CYS A 165 -2.55 29.95 -20.34
C CYS A 165 -3.72 30.38 -21.24
N GLY A 166 -4.69 31.13 -20.73
CA GLY A 166 -5.87 31.60 -21.47
C GLY A 166 -7.12 30.74 -21.28
N ARG A 167 -8.30 31.30 -21.54
CA ARG A 167 -9.59 30.65 -21.23
C ARG A 167 -9.80 29.30 -21.95
N SER A 168 -9.28 29.16 -23.16
CA SER A 168 -9.33 27.95 -23.99
C SER A 168 -8.29 26.91 -23.62
N SER A 169 -7.44 27.17 -22.62
CA SER A 169 -6.43 26.19 -22.19
C SER A 169 -7.04 25.02 -21.42
N VAL A 170 -8.30 25.09 -20.98
CA VAL A 170 -8.97 24.00 -20.28
C VAL A 170 -10.33 23.78 -20.93
N GLU A 171 -10.64 22.51 -21.18
CA GLU A 171 -11.89 22.06 -21.77
C GLU A 171 -13.12 22.75 -21.16
N SER A 172 -14.02 23.22 -22.02
CA SER A 172 -15.27 23.83 -21.59
C SER A 172 -16.13 22.83 -20.81
N GLY A 173 -16.82 23.33 -19.77
CA GLY A 173 -17.65 22.48 -18.91
C GLY A 173 -16.87 21.50 -18.01
N PHE A 174 -15.56 21.70 -17.81
CA PHE A 174 -14.74 20.79 -16.99
C PHE A 174 -15.32 20.54 -15.58
N ARG A 175 -15.90 21.57 -14.95
CA ARG A 175 -16.45 21.45 -13.59
C ARG A 175 -17.65 20.51 -13.58
N GLU A 176 -18.54 20.66 -14.54
CA GLU A 176 -19.74 19.86 -14.74
C GLU A 176 -19.35 18.41 -15.03
N LYS A 177 -18.41 18.19 -15.95
CA LYS A 177 -17.85 16.87 -16.26
C LYS A 177 -17.21 16.19 -15.04
N LEU A 178 -16.43 16.94 -14.25
CA LEU A 178 -15.81 16.40 -13.03
C LEU A 178 -16.88 15.97 -12.00
N VAL A 179 -17.99 16.70 -11.90
CA VAL A 179 -19.12 16.36 -11.04
C VAL A 179 -19.80 15.09 -11.53
N GLU A 180 -20.09 14.98 -12.84
CA GLU A 180 -20.66 13.78 -13.47
C GLU A 180 -19.79 12.54 -13.21
N ILE A 181 -18.46 12.67 -13.42
CA ILE A 181 -17.52 11.58 -13.15
C ILE A 181 -17.56 11.16 -11.68
N SER A 182 -17.66 12.11 -10.75
CA SER A 182 -17.73 11.80 -9.31
C SER A 182 -19.02 11.13 -8.86
N LYS A 183 -20.02 11.06 -9.75
CA LYS A 183 -21.36 10.51 -9.53
C LYS A 183 -21.64 9.26 -10.36
N LYS A 184 -20.68 8.73 -11.14
CA LYS A 184 -20.90 7.52 -11.97
C LYS A 184 -21.48 6.34 -11.20
N ALA A 185 -21.09 6.18 -9.94
CA ALA A 185 -21.57 5.11 -9.09
C ALA A 185 -22.86 5.45 -8.31
N GLU A 186 -23.36 6.69 -8.34
CA GLU A 186 -24.40 7.19 -7.41
C GLU A 186 -25.66 6.33 -7.40
N ASN A 187 -26.09 5.85 -8.57
CA ASN A 187 -27.31 5.05 -8.74
C ASN A 187 -27.22 3.62 -8.18
N PHE A 188 -26.04 3.16 -7.75
CA PHE A 188 -25.84 1.82 -7.21
C PHE A 188 -25.76 1.81 -5.69
N TYR A 189 -25.76 2.98 -5.03
CA TYR A 189 -25.46 3.10 -3.61
C TYR A 189 -26.66 3.62 -2.81
N SER A 190 -26.78 3.09 -1.61
CA SER A 190 -27.74 3.53 -0.61
C SER A 190 -27.06 3.57 0.75
N ASN A 191 -27.77 4.13 1.73
CA ASN A 191 -27.39 4.01 3.12
C ASN A 191 -28.57 3.64 3.98
N THR A 192 -28.26 3.06 5.14
CA THR A 192 -29.23 2.77 6.18
C THR A 192 -28.57 2.96 7.54
N SER A 193 -29.37 3.32 8.55
CA SER A 193 -28.93 3.26 9.93
C SER A 193 -29.31 1.89 10.49
N SER A 194 -28.37 1.17 11.08
CA SER A 194 -28.63 -0.14 11.67
C SER A 194 -27.85 -0.32 12.96
N SER A 195 -28.33 -1.21 13.81
CA SER A 195 -27.71 -1.48 15.11
C SER A 195 -26.59 -2.51 14.96
N PHE A 196 -25.36 -2.10 15.23
CA PHE A 196 -24.17 -2.95 15.11
C PHE A 196 -23.57 -3.24 16.48
N TYR A 197 -23.07 -4.46 16.67
CA TYR A 197 -22.27 -4.79 17.83
C TYR A 197 -20.89 -4.13 17.73
N ILE A 198 -20.55 -3.28 18.70
CA ILE A 198 -19.29 -2.52 18.69
C ILE A 198 -18.21 -3.29 19.43
N ASN A 199 -18.48 -3.68 20.68
CA ASN A 199 -17.64 -4.53 21.52
C ASN A 199 -18.39 -4.84 22.84
N LYS A 200 -17.76 -5.61 23.73
CA LYS A 200 -18.34 -5.99 25.03
C LYS A 200 -18.68 -4.82 25.95
N LYS A 201 -17.91 -3.72 25.90
CA LYS A 201 -18.09 -2.54 26.75
C LYS A 201 -19.21 -1.64 26.22
N ASP A 202 -19.22 -1.43 24.91
CA ASP A 202 -20.06 -0.44 24.25
C ASP A 202 -21.38 -1.02 23.72
N GLY A 203 -21.51 -2.36 23.70
CA GLY A 203 -22.73 -3.07 23.31
C GLY A 203 -23.09 -2.86 21.84
N TYR A 204 -24.40 -2.82 21.57
CA TYR A 204 -24.94 -2.48 20.25
C TYR A 204 -25.12 -0.96 20.15
N GLN A 205 -24.74 -0.38 19.02
CA GLN A 205 -24.96 1.02 18.72
C GLN A 205 -25.36 1.20 17.27
N ASP A 206 -26.17 2.23 17.02
CA ASP A 206 -26.53 2.58 15.66
C ASP A 206 -25.32 3.14 14.91
N ARG A 207 -25.15 2.63 13.69
CA ARG A 207 -24.16 3.10 12.72
C ARG A 207 -24.81 3.22 11.36
N VAL A 208 -24.30 4.18 10.59
CA VAL A 208 -24.65 4.27 9.17
C VAL A 208 -23.84 3.24 8.42
N LEU A 209 -24.54 2.39 7.69
CA LEU A 209 -24.00 1.53 6.66
C LEU A 209 -24.21 2.21 5.31
N ALA A 210 -23.12 2.55 4.61
CA ALA A 210 -23.16 2.90 3.19
C ALA A 210 -22.85 1.64 2.37
N TYR A 211 -23.68 1.32 1.38
CA TYR A 211 -23.57 0.05 0.66
C TYR A 211 -24.03 0.15 -0.79
N CYS A 212 -23.51 -0.74 -1.63
CA CYS A 212 -23.99 -1.00 -2.97
C CYS A 212 -25.22 -1.92 -2.86
N HIS A 213 -26.38 -1.46 -3.33
CA HIS A 213 -27.63 -2.19 -3.19
C HIS A 213 -27.91 -3.17 -4.33
N ASP A 214 -27.15 -3.10 -5.43
CA ASP A 214 -27.27 -3.99 -6.59
C ASP A 214 -25.90 -4.22 -7.22
N ILE A 215 -25.26 -5.32 -6.85
CA ILE A 215 -23.90 -5.63 -7.30
C ILE A 215 -23.87 -6.12 -8.75
N GLU A 216 -24.89 -6.83 -9.21
CA GLU A 216 -24.99 -7.35 -10.58
C GLU A 216 -25.06 -6.20 -11.59
N ALA A 217 -25.91 -5.21 -11.32
CA ALA A 217 -26.01 -4.02 -12.15
C ALA A 217 -24.70 -3.22 -12.15
N LEU A 218 -24.03 -3.09 -11.00
CA LEU A 218 -22.74 -2.40 -10.90
C LEU A 218 -21.65 -3.13 -11.71
N VAL A 219 -21.54 -4.45 -11.57
CA VAL A 219 -20.56 -5.26 -12.33
C VAL A 219 -20.80 -5.13 -13.83
N THR A 220 -22.04 -5.27 -14.28
CA THR A 220 -22.42 -5.12 -15.69
C THR A 220 -22.02 -3.75 -16.24
N TYR A 221 -22.31 -2.69 -15.48
CA TYR A 221 -21.92 -1.33 -15.85
C TYR A 221 -20.40 -1.15 -15.97
N ILE A 222 -19.62 -1.75 -15.07
CA ILE A 222 -18.16 -1.63 -15.11
C ILE A 222 -17.57 -2.41 -16.28
N LEU A 223 -18.07 -3.61 -16.57
CA LEU A 223 -17.63 -4.41 -17.71
C LEU A 223 -17.86 -3.65 -19.02
N ASP A 224 -19.02 -2.99 -19.16
CA ASP A 224 -19.32 -2.13 -20.31
C ASP A 224 -18.36 -0.92 -20.38
N VAL A 225 -18.19 -0.17 -19.29
CA VAL A 225 -17.33 1.03 -19.26
C VAL A 225 -15.85 0.71 -19.48
N ARG A 226 -15.37 -0.45 -19.02
CA ARG A 226 -13.97 -0.89 -19.20
C ARG A 226 -13.76 -1.69 -20.48
N GLU A 227 -14.82 -1.95 -21.25
CA GLU A 227 -14.79 -2.79 -22.45
C GLU A 227 -14.25 -4.21 -22.17
N TYR A 228 -14.59 -4.78 -21.00
CA TYR A 228 -14.17 -6.13 -20.61
C TYR A 228 -15.13 -7.18 -21.13
N ASP A 229 -14.58 -8.34 -21.49
CA ASP A 229 -15.39 -9.49 -21.89
C ASP A 229 -16.23 -10.00 -20.70
N PRO A 230 -17.57 -10.01 -20.80
CA PRO A 230 -18.44 -10.48 -19.73
C PRO A 230 -18.27 -11.97 -19.41
N TYR A 231 -17.59 -12.76 -20.24
CA TYR A 231 -17.32 -14.17 -19.98
C TYR A 231 -15.88 -14.44 -19.51
N ASN A 232 -14.96 -13.49 -19.69
CA ASN A 232 -13.54 -13.64 -19.38
C ASN A 232 -13.05 -12.60 -18.37
N HIS A 233 -13.70 -12.53 -17.22
CA HIS A 233 -13.26 -11.69 -16.10
C HIS A 233 -13.26 -12.45 -14.77
N LEU A 234 -12.56 -11.91 -13.79
CA LEU A 234 -12.52 -12.40 -12.41
C LEU A 234 -13.02 -11.32 -11.46
N VAL A 235 -14.08 -11.61 -10.71
CA VAL A 235 -14.53 -10.76 -9.61
C VAL A 235 -13.95 -11.30 -8.30
N ARG A 236 -13.24 -10.43 -7.57
CA ARG A 236 -12.80 -10.73 -6.20
C ARG A 236 -13.44 -9.77 -5.22
N ILE A 237 -13.89 -10.29 -4.09
CA ILE A 237 -14.54 -9.53 -3.02
C ILE A 237 -13.72 -9.71 -1.74
N GLY A 238 -13.22 -8.61 -1.20
CA GLY A 238 -12.46 -8.59 0.05
C GLY A 238 -13.27 -7.98 1.19
N LEU A 239 -13.13 -8.54 2.39
CA LEU A 239 -13.75 -8.05 3.62
C LEU A 239 -12.64 -7.85 4.66
N ASP A 240 -12.58 -6.68 5.28
CA ASP A 240 -11.61 -6.39 6.36
C ASP A 240 -12.04 -5.22 7.25
N GLY A 241 -11.68 -5.33 8.53
CA GLY A 241 -11.79 -4.30 9.55
C GLY A 241 -10.43 -3.64 9.81
N GLY A 242 -10.24 -2.44 9.26
CA GLY A 242 -8.96 -1.73 9.33
C GLY A 242 -9.10 -0.22 9.47
N GLY A 243 -8.21 0.41 10.23
CA GLY A 243 -8.12 1.88 10.30
C GLY A 243 -9.33 2.60 10.90
N GLY A 244 -10.18 1.89 11.66
CA GLY A 244 -11.43 2.39 12.26
C GLY A 244 -12.68 2.18 11.41
N MET A 245 -12.57 1.42 10.32
CA MET A 245 -13.67 1.18 9.37
C MET A 245 -13.65 -0.25 8.90
N PHE A 246 -14.81 -0.89 8.90
CA PHE A 246 -15.03 -2.14 8.19
C PHE A 246 -15.40 -1.83 6.74
N LYS A 247 -14.82 -2.57 5.80
CA LYS A 247 -15.06 -2.43 4.37
C LYS A 247 -15.33 -3.78 3.73
N ILE A 248 -16.27 -3.78 2.79
CA ILE A 248 -16.35 -4.79 1.74
C ILE A 248 -15.92 -4.09 0.45
N VAL A 249 -14.97 -4.67 -0.27
CA VAL A 249 -14.42 -4.10 -1.51
C VAL A 249 -14.49 -5.11 -2.64
N MET A 250 -14.49 -4.61 -3.87
CA MET A 250 -14.52 -5.43 -5.09
C MET A 250 -13.45 -4.96 -6.06
N ASN A 251 -12.80 -5.92 -6.73
CA ASN A 251 -12.07 -5.68 -7.96
C ASN A 251 -12.61 -6.60 -9.06
N ILE A 252 -12.62 -6.08 -10.29
CA ILE A 252 -12.90 -6.83 -11.50
C ILE A 252 -11.62 -6.84 -12.31
N LEU A 253 -11.07 -8.01 -12.56
CA LEU A 253 -9.82 -8.21 -13.30
C LEU A 253 -10.15 -8.76 -14.68
N ASP A 254 -9.59 -8.14 -15.71
CA ASP A 254 -9.59 -8.75 -17.03
C ASP A 254 -8.70 -10.00 -17.02
N THR A 255 -9.23 -11.11 -17.53
CA THR A 255 -8.50 -12.36 -17.65
C THR A 255 -8.07 -12.67 -19.09
N ALA A 256 -8.52 -11.87 -20.06
CA ALA A 256 -8.00 -11.87 -21.42
C ALA A 256 -6.60 -11.20 -21.40
N GLY A 257 -5.60 -11.90 -21.93
CA GLY A 257 -4.18 -11.68 -21.62
C GLY A 257 -3.49 -10.43 -22.20
N VAL A 258 -4.17 -9.30 -22.41
CA VAL A 258 -3.52 -8.07 -22.92
C VAL A 258 -3.93 -6.84 -22.11
N GLN A 259 -3.20 -6.56 -21.04
CA GLN A 259 -3.29 -5.24 -20.38
C GLN A 259 -2.45 -4.23 -21.17
N SER A 260 -3.05 -3.11 -21.55
CA SER A 260 -2.33 -1.98 -22.12
C SER A 260 -1.28 -1.46 -21.14
N THR A 261 -0.09 -1.08 -21.63
CA THR A 261 1.07 -0.68 -20.80
C THR A 261 0.87 0.61 -19.99
N ASN A 262 -0.26 1.31 -20.15
CA ASN A 262 -0.58 2.60 -19.52
C ASN A 262 -1.86 2.60 -18.67
N SER A 263 -2.59 1.49 -18.55
CA SER A 263 -3.76 1.40 -17.66
C SER A 263 -3.35 1.04 -16.22
N PHE A 264 -4.09 1.53 -15.23
CA PHE A 264 -3.90 1.07 -13.84
C PHE A 264 -4.12 -0.44 -13.79
N LYS A 265 -3.31 -1.16 -13.01
CA LYS A 265 -3.52 -2.59 -12.81
C LYS A 265 -4.87 -2.82 -12.14
N ASP A 266 -5.74 -3.63 -12.73
CA ASP A 266 -7.05 -4.01 -12.17
C ASP A 266 -6.97 -4.58 -10.75
N SER A 267 -5.85 -5.27 -10.49
CA SER A 267 -5.52 -5.84 -9.18
C SER A 267 -5.03 -4.80 -8.18
N GLY A 268 -4.90 -3.53 -8.56
CA GLY A 268 -4.44 -2.44 -7.72
C GLY A 268 -5.57 -1.59 -7.14
N ILE A 269 -5.19 -0.70 -6.23
CA ILE A 269 -6.11 0.16 -5.47
C ILE A 269 -6.95 1.12 -6.32
N LYS A 270 -6.45 1.50 -7.50
CA LYS A 270 -7.14 2.39 -8.44
C LYS A 270 -8.21 1.66 -9.27
N GLY A 271 -8.28 0.33 -9.18
CA GLY A 271 -9.38 -0.47 -9.74
C GLY A 271 -10.37 -0.97 -8.70
N THR A 272 -10.22 -0.59 -7.42
CA THR A 272 -11.01 -1.12 -6.30
C THR A 272 -12.23 -0.28 -5.99
N LEU A 273 -13.37 -0.95 -5.82
CA LEU A 273 -14.66 -0.36 -5.51
C LEU A 273 -15.05 -0.71 -4.07
N ILE A 274 -15.75 0.19 -3.38
CA ILE A 274 -16.27 -0.08 -2.03
C ILE A 274 -17.69 -0.61 -2.16
N LEU A 275 -17.96 -1.87 -1.84
CA LEU A 275 -19.33 -2.40 -1.81
C LEU A 275 -20.07 -2.07 -0.52
N ALA A 276 -19.36 -2.01 0.61
CA ALA A 276 -19.95 -1.58 1.88
C ALA A 276 -18.92 -0.92 2.79
N LEU A 277 -19.39 0.01 3.61
CA LEU A 277 -18.57 0.79 4.54
C LEU A 277 -19.33 1.11 5.82
N VAL A 278 -18.71 0.83 6.96
CA VAL A 278 -19.25 1.19 8.28
C VAL A 278 -18.13 1.45 9.29
N GLU A 279 -18.28 2.47 10.15
CA GLU A 279 -17.25 2.88 11.11
C GLU A 279 -17.32 2.14 12.45
N ASN A 280 -16.16 1.73 12.95
CA ASN A 280 -15.92 1.26 14.31
C ASN A 280 -16.86 0.14 14.77
N ILE A 281 -16.99 -0.92 13.97
CA ILE A 281 -17.72 -2.15 14.35
C ILE A 281 -16.75 -3.29 14.60
N GLN A 282 -17.22 -4.33 15.32
CA GLN A 282 -16.48 -5.57 15.44
C GLN A 282 -16.84 -6.55 14.31
N GLU A 283 -15.89 -7.35 13.87
CA GLU A 283 -16.13 -8.47 12.95
C GLU A 283 -16.78 -9.62 13.70
N THR A 284 -18.10 -9.74 13.56
CA THR A 284 -18.93 -10.82 14.13
C THR A 284 -19.89 -11.34 13.07
N ASP A 285 -20.36 -12.59 13.22
CA ASP A 285 -21.36 -13.17 12.33
C ASP A 285 -22.56 -12.23 12.12
N ASP A 286 -23.16 -11.74 13.21
CA ASP A 286 -24.32 -10.84 13.18
C ASP A 286 -24.06 -9.58 12.37
N ASN A 287 -22.92 -8.91 12.60
CA ASN A 287 -22.59 -7.68 11.90
C ASN A 287 -22.32 -7.93 10.42
N ILE A 288 -21.57 -8.97 10.08
CA ILE A 288 -21.26 -9.28 8.68
C ILE A 288 -22.52 -9.73 7.94
N ARG A 289 -23.39 -10.53 8.58
CA ARG A 289 -24.70 -10.94 8.06
C ARG A 289 -25.58 -9.73 7.75
N LEU A 290 -25.63 -8.76 8.66
CA LEU A 290 -26.38 -7.52 8.46
C LEU A 290 -25.85 -6.70 7.29
N ILE A 291 -24.53 -6.65 7.08
CA ILE A 291 -23.96 -5.93 5.94
C ILE A 291 -24.29 -6.65 4.63
N LEU A 292 -24.04 -7.96 4.57
CA LEU A 292 -24.25 -8.76 3.35
C LEU A 292 -25.73 -8.81 2.94
N SER A 293 -26.68 -8.81 3.89
CA SER A 293 -28.11 -8.81 3.58
C SER A 293 -28.59 -7.53 2.87
N ASN A 294 -27.81 -6.44 2.92
CA ASN A 294 -28.10 -5.21 2.20
C ASN A 294 -27.54 -5.20 0.77
N ILE A 295 -26.57 -6.07 0.44
CA ILE A 295 -25.98 -6.19 -0.90
C ILE A 295 -26.78 -7.23 -1.70
N LYS A 296 -27.68 -6.79 -2.57
CA LYS A 296 -28.53 -7.69 -3.36
C LYS A 296 -27.79 -8.23 -4.59
N ASN A 297 -28.30 -9.34 -5.12
CA ASN A 297 -27.86 -10.00 -6.36
C ASN A 297 -26.40 -10.50 -6.31
N LEU A 298 -25.85 -10.71 -5.11
CA LEU A 298 -24.53 -11.32 -4.95
C LEU A 298 -24.49 -12.75 -5.53
N ASP A 299 -25.59 -13.48 -5.44
CA ASP A 299 -25.79 -14.81 -6.01
C ASP A 299 -25.89 -14.84 -7.54
N LYS A 300 -26.01 -13.67 -8.20
CA LYS A 300 -26.14 -13.56 -9.66
C LYS A 300 -24.80 -13.39 -10.37
N ILE A 301 -23.72 -13.16 -9.62
CA ILE A 301 -22.39 -13.01 -10.17
C ILE A 301 -21.47 -14.13 -9.70
N LYS A 302 -20.47 -14.47 -10.51
CA LYS A 302 -19.38 -15.37 -10.09
C LYS A 302 -18.29 -14.55 -9.42
N TYR A 303 -17.92 -14.92 -8.20
CA TYR A 303 -16.90 -14.20 -7.42
C TYR A 303 -16.07 -15.14 -6.56
N HIS A 304 -14.93 -14.63 -6.08
CA HIS A 304 -14.15 -15.24 -5.02
C HIS A 304 -14.04 -14.30 -3.82
N ILE A 305 -14.27 -14.83 -2.62
CA ILE A 305 -13.96 -14.14 -1.36
C ILE A 305 -12.44 -14.20 -1.14
N CYS A 306 -11.82 -13.03 -0.98
CA CYS A 306 -10.40 -12.85 -0.77
C CYS A 306 -10.18 -12.05 0.52
N SER A 307 -10.17 -12.75 1.65
CA SER A 307 -10.13 -12.17 3.00
C SER A 307 -9.20 -12.98 3.90
N ASP A 308 -8.84 -12.44 5.07
CA ASP A 308 -8.06 -13.21 6.03
C ASP A 308 -8.80 -14.46 6.55
N VAL A 309 -8.06 -15.40 7.15
CA VAL A 309 -8.63 -16.67 7.64
C VAL A 309 -9.72 -16.44 8.72
N LYS A 310 -9.60 -15.38 9.52
CA LYS A 310 -10.59 -15.09 10.57
C LYS A 310 -11.93 -14.70 9.95
N LEU A 311 -11.92 -13.82 8.95
CA LEU A 311 -13.12 -13.42 8.23
C LEU A 311 -13.67 -14.53 7.38
N ILE A 312 -12.84 -15.36 6.75
CA ILE A 312 -13.31 -16.59 6.09
C ILE A 312 -14.05 -17.46 7.09
N ASN A 313 -13.49 -17.71 8.28
CA ASN A 313 -14.16 -18.50 9.32
C ASN A 313 -15.51 -17.91 9.74
N ILE A 314 -15.61 -16.58 9.88
CA ILE A 314 -16.88 -15.89 10.18
C ILE A 314 -17.88 -16.07 9.03
N ILE A 315 -17.45 -15.84 7.79
CA ILE A 315 -18.30 -15.91 6.60
C ILE A 315 -18.87 -17.32 6.42
N VAL A 316 -18.06 -18.35 6.66
CA VAL A 316 -18.52 -19.73 6.52
C VAL A 316 -19.21 -20.26 7.78
N GLY A 317 -19.09 -19.58 8.93
CA GLY A 317 -19.82 -19.92 10.15
C GLY A 317 -19.12 -20.92 11.09
N ILE A 318 -17.79 -21.01 11.02
CA ILE A 318 -16.98 -21.87 11.90
C ILE A 318 -16.26 -21.08 13.01
N GLN A 319 -15.85 -21.76 14.08
CA GLN A 319 -15.08 -21.14 15.16
C GLN A 319 -13.67 -20.70 14.71
N SER A 320 -12.97 -19.99 15.59
CA SER A 320 -11.63 -19.46 15.34
C SER A 320 -10.60 -20.55 15.02
N CYS A 321 -9.47 -20.11 14.47
CA CYS A 321 -8.30 -20.94 14.14
C CYS A 321 -7.64 -21.65 15.34
N SER A 322 -8.11 -21.38 16.57
CA SER A 322 -7.68 -22.05 17.81
C SER A 322 -8.61 -23.20 18.21
N SER A 323 -9.67 -23.47 17.44
CA SER A 323 -10.62 -24.55 17.69
C SER A 323 -10.06 -25.92 17.28
N LYS A 324 -10.79 -27.00 17.59
CA LYS A 324 -10.36 -28.38 17.30
C LYS A 324 -10.31 -28.67 15.81
N HIS A 325 -11.22 -28.09 15.03
CA HIS A 325 -11.30 -28.17 13.57
C HIS A 325 -11.07 -26.78 12.94
N PRO A 326 -9.83 -26.27 12.94
CA PRO A 326 -9.55 -24.86 12.68
C PRO A 326 -9.46 -24.48 11.21
N CYS A 327 -9.42 -25.45 10.28
CA CYS A 327 -9.32 -25.19 8.85
C CYS A 327 -10.70 -24.83 8.26
N PRO A 328 -10.81 -23.74 7.47
CA PRO A 328 -12.05 -23.39 6.77
C PRO A 328 -12.34 -24.27 5.55
N TYR A 329 -11.37 -25.02 5.04
CA TYR A 329 -11.50 -25.78 3.79
C TYR A 329 -11.72 -27.27 4.00
N CYS A 330 -11.35 -27.82 5.15
CA CYS A 330 -11.54 -29.23 5.47
C CYS A 330 -11.93 -29.45 6.94
N GLU A 331 -12.36 -30.67 7.24
CA GLU A 331 -12.84 -31.06 8.55
C GLU A 331 -11.74 -31.65 9.46
N THR A 332 -10.45 -31.43 9.11
CA THR A 332 -9.35 -31.98 9.92
C THR A 332 -9.42 -31.55 11.38
N ASN A 333 -9.15 -32.49 12.28
CA ASN A 333 -9.01 -32.24 13.72
C ASN A 333 -7.55 -32.29 14.19
N ASN A 334 -6.64 -32.53 13.25
CA ASN A 334 -5.21 -32.62 13.47
C ASN A 334 -4.48 -32.01 12.26
N LEU A 335 -3.88 -30.84 12.45
CA LEU A 335 -3.20 -30.13 11.37
C LEU A 335 -1.95 -30.85 10.88
N GLU A 336 -1.38 -31.75 11.69
CA GLU A 336 -0.20 -32.56 11.33
C GLU A 336 -0.49 -33.57 10.21
N ASN A 337 -1.76 -33.88 9.98
CA ASN A 337 -2.24 -34.87 9.02
C ASN A 337 -2.23 -34.35 7.57
N VAL A 338 -1.10 -33.81 7.11
CA VAL A 338 -0.95 -33.23 5.75
C VAL A 338 -0.60 -34.26 4.65
N ASP A 339 -0.58 -35.55 4.97
CA ASP A 339 -0.42 -36.65 3.99
C ASP A 339 -1.68 -37.51 3.88
N THR A 340 -2.65 -37.30 4.76
CA THR A 340 -3.87 -38.09 4.80
C THR A 340 -5.02 -37.28 4.22
N PHE A 341 -5.87 -37.96 3.48
CA PHE A 341 -7.13 -37.39 3.02
C PHE A 341 -7.98 -36.91 4.21
N THR A 342 -8.59 -35.74 4.05
CA THR A 342 -9.54 -35.16 5.01
C THR A 342 -10.73 -34.65 4.22
N GLU A 343 -11.94 -34.90 4.72
CA GLU A 343 -13.16 -34.43 4.08
C GLU A 343 -13.14 -32.91 3.89
N ASP A 344 -13.52 -32.48 2.68
CA ASP A 344 -13.66 -31.07 2.36
C ASP A 344 -14.89 -30.48 3.04
N ARG A 345 -14.79 -29.21 3.42
CA ARG A 345 -15.97 -28.45 3.81
C ARG A 345 -16.70 -27.98 2.57
N THR A 346 -18.01 -28.23 2.56
CA THR A 346 -18.93 -27.64 1.59
C THR A 346 -19.92 -26.73 2.30
N LEU A 347 -20.65 -25.90 1.55
CA LEU A 347 -21.77 -25.15 2.12
C LEU A 347 -22.77 -26.09 2.82
N GLY A 348 -23.07 -27.25 2.23
CA GLY A 348 -23.97 -28.26 2.78
C GLY A 348 -23.45 -28.90 4.06
N SER A 349 -22.17 -29.30 4.10
CA SER A 349 -21.59 -29.94 5.30
C SER A 349 -21.61 -28.99 6.51
N ILE A 350 -21.36 -27.71 6.27
CA ILE A 350 -21.45 -26.67 7.31
C ILE A 350 -22.91 -26.42 7.72
N ARG A 351 -23.84 -26.26 6.77
CA ARG A 351 -25.28 -26.05 7.06
C ARG A 351 -25.82 -27.18 7.93
N HIS A 352 -25.47 -28.43 7.59
CA HIS A 352 -25.84 -29.61 8.36
C HIS A 352 -25.26 -29.55 9.78
N SER A 353 -23.95 -29.35 9.91
CA SER A 353 -23.25 -29.33 11.19
C SER A 353 -23.73 -28.20 12.11
N ALA A 354 -23.93 -27.00 11.56
CA ALA A 354 -24.44 -25.84 12.30
C ALA A 354 -25.89 -26.05 12.75
N SER A 355 -26.73 -26.70 11.95
CA SER A 355 -28.10 -27.06 12.33
C SER A 355 -28.10 -28.08 13.46
N ALA A 356 -27.25 -29.11 13.38
CA ALA A 356 -27.10 -30.11 14.43
C ALA A 356 -26.60 -29.49 15.74
N TYR A 357 -25.61 -28.59 15.66
CA TYR A 357 -25.12 -27.82 16.81
C TYR A 357 -26.22 -26.97 17.46
N LYS A 358 -27.04 -26.30 16.64
CA LYS A 358 -28.17 -25.50 17.12
C LYS A 358 -29.22 -26.38 17.83
N SER A 359 -29.59 -27.51 17.23
CA SER A 359 -30.52 -28.48 17.80
C SER A 359 -30.01 -29.10 19.11
N ALA A 360 -28.69 -29.19 19.29
CA ALA A 360 -28.04 -29.66 20.51
C ALA A 360 -27.91 -28.58 21.60
N GLY A 361 -28.56 -27.42 21.45
CA GLY A 361 -28.61 -26.37 22.45
C GLY A 361 -27.48 -25.34 22.38
N SER A 362 -26.68 -25.33 21.29
CA SER A 362 -25.70 -24.27 21.00
C SER A 362 -24.63 -24.05 22.09
N ASN A 363 -24.21 -25.12 22.77
CA ASN A 363 -23.16 -25.03 23.79
C ASN A 363 -21.76 -25.05 23.15
N LYS A 364 -21.07 -23.90 23.17
CA LYS A 364 -19.74 -23.74 22.55
C LYS A 364 -18.69 -24.78 23.00
N LYS A 365 -18.83 -25.38 24.19
CA LYS A 365 -17.88 -26.39 24.71
C LYS A 365 -17.94 -27.71 23.93
N VAL A 366 -19.09 -28.02 23.34
CA VAL A 366 -19.31 -29.26 22.57
C VAL A 366 -19.27 -29.03 21.05
N ALA A 367 -18.98 -27.80 20.60
CA ALA A 367 -18.94 -27.45 19.19
C ALA A 367 -17.97 -28.31 18.36
N GLN A 368 -16.92 -28.86 18.98
CA GLN A 368 -16.00 -29.80 18.32
C GLN A 368 -16.70 -31.05 17.77
N HIS A 369 -17.80 -31.50 18.37
CA HIS A 369 -18.57 -32.65 17.89
C HIS A 369 -19.42 -32.33 16.65
N TYR A 370 -19.45 -31.06 16.25
CA TYR A 370 -20.14 -30.54 15.06
C TYR A 370 -19.13 -29.82 14.16
N THR A 371 -17.90 -30.36 14.10
CA THR A 371 -16.78 -29.83 13.32
C THR A 371 -16.52 -28.33 13.55
N ASN A 372 -16.84 -27.82 14.73
CA ASN A 372 -16.78 -26.40 15.10
C ASN A 372 -17.62 -25.46 14.22
N CYS A 373 -18.61 -25.97 13.48
CA CYS A 373 -19.63 -25.20 12.78
C CYS A 373 -20.65 -24.66 13.79
N ILE A 374 -20.70 -23.35 13.98
CA ILE A 374 -21.55 -22.72 15.00
C ILE A 374 -22.62 -21.79 14.45
N ASN A 375 -22.48 -21.35 13.20
CA ASN A 375 -23.43 -20.51 12.50
C ASN A 375 -23.68 -21.07 11.10
N GLN A 376 -24.82 -20.70 10.52
CA GLN A 376 -25.09 -20.94 9.10
C GLN A 376 -24.16 -20.06 8.25
N PRO A 377 -23.59 -20.59 7.14
CA PRO A 377 -22.79 -19.79 6.22
C PRO A 377 -23.54 -18.53 5.79
N LEU A 378 -22.81 -17.43 5.64
CA LEU A 378 -23.34 -16.15 5.17
C LEU A 378 -23.51 -16.11 3.65
N LEU A 379 -22.80 -17.00 2.94
CA LEU A 379 -22.84 -17.12 1.50
C LEU A 379 -23.97 -18.07 1.07
N THR A 380 -24.68 -17.67 0.03
CA THR A 380 -25.64 -18.49 -0.69
C THR A 380 -24.90 -19.35 -1.73
N GLY A 381 -25.44 -20.51 -2.06
CA GLY A 381 -24.83 -21.44 -3.01
C GLY A 381 -25.34 -22.87 -2.81
N ASP A 382 -24.97 -23.75 -3.72
CA ASP A 382 -25.36 -25.17 -3.67
C ASP A 382 -24.65 -25.92 -2.52
N ASP A 383 -25.29 -26.96 -1.98
CA ASP A 383 -24.75 -27.74 -0.85
C ASP A 383 -23.44 -28.46 -1.19
N HIS A 384 -23.17 -28.72 -2.47
CA HIS A 384 -21.95 -29.38 -2.94
C HIS A 384 -20.78 -28.43 -3.20
N GLU A 385 -21.00 -27.10 -3.16
CA GLU A 385 -19.91 -26.14 -3.37
C GLU A 385 -18.89 -26.22 -2.24
N ARG A 386 -17.63 -26.52 -2.60
CA ARG A 386 -16.52 -26.55 -1.65
C ARG A 386 -16.21 -25.13 -1.21
N ILE A 387 -15.91 -24.94 0.07
CA ILE A 387 -15.49 -23.63 0.58
C ILE A 387 -14.22 -23.14 -0.13
N LEU A 388 -13.33 -24.04 -0.51
CA LEU A 388 -12.11 -23.72 -1.24
C LEU A 388 -12.37 -23.08 -2.61
N ASP A 389 -13.52 -23.36 -3.22
CA ASP A 389 -13.89 -22.82 -4.54
C ASP A 389 -14.48 -21.41 -4.45
N ILE A 390 -14.98 -21.04 -3.27
CA ILE A 390 -15.65 -19.75 -3.02
C ILE A 390 -14.68 -18.78 -2.32
N CYS A 391 -13.93 -19.27 -1.33
CA CYS A 391 -12.99 -18.51 -0.52
C CYS A 391 -11.55 -18.89 -0.90
N ALA A 392 -10.82 -17.96 -1.51
CA ALA A 392 -9.46 -18.21 -1.94
C ALA A 392 -8.49 -18.27 -0.75
N PRO A 393 -7.44 -19.12 -0.79
CA PRO A 393 -6.36 -19.10 0.20
C PRO A 393 -5.68 -17.73 0.29
N PRO A 394 -5.60 -17.12 1.49
CA PRO A 394 -5.14 -15.73 1.65
C PRO A 394 -3.61 -15.62 1.63
N GLU A 395 -3.02 -15.43 0.45
CA GLU A 395 -1.56 -15.48 0.23
C GLU A 395 -0.76 -14.58 1.18
N LEU A 396 -1.26 -13.38 1.48
CA LEU A 396 -0.53 -12.42 2.30
C LEU A 396 -0.54 -12.90 3.75
N HIS A 397 -1.68 -13.38 4.23
CA HIS A 397 -1.79 -13.91 5.58
C HIS A 397 -1.07 -15.24 5.75
N LEU A 398 -0.97 -16.07 4.70
CA LEU A 398 -0.10 -17.24 4.65
C LEU A 398 1.37 -16.83 4.79
N LEU A 399 1.84 -15.89 3.97
CA LEU A 399 3.21 -15.35 4.03
C LEU A 399 3.54 -14.82 5.42
N GLN A 400 2.71 -13.92 5.96
CA GLN A 400 2.92 -13.30 7.26
C GLN A 400 2.92 -14.35 8.38
N GLY A 401 1.97 -15.29 8.36
CA GLY A 401 1.84 -16.27 9.43
C GLY A 401 2.96 -17.30 9.45
N ILE A 402 3.38 -17.79 8.29
CA ILE A 402 4.45 -18.79 8.18
C ILE A 402 5.79 -18.16 8.56
N VAL A 403 6.14 -16.99 8.01
CA VAL A 403 7.39 -16.29 8.37
C VAL A 403 7.43 -15.98 9.85
N LYS A 404 6.33 -15.51 10.43
CA LYS A 404 6.24 -15.24 11.87
C LYS A 404 6.44 -16.50 12.71
N HIS A 405 5.78 -17.60 12.35
CA HIS A 405 5.90 -18.85 13.10
C HIS A 405 7.33 -19.41 13.07
N VAL A 406 7.96 -19.41 11.90
CA VAL A 406 9.37 -19.82 11.75
C VAL A 406 10.28 -18.90 12.56
N TYR A 407 10.08 -17.58 12.50
CA TYR A 407 10.84 -16.61 13.29
C TYR A 407 10.69 -16.81 14.80
N ASP A 408 9.48 -17.01 15.29
CA ASP A 408 9.24 -17.20 16.73
C ASP A 408 9.98 -18.43 17.27
N ASN A 409 10.01 -19.51 16.50
CA ASN A 409 10.76 -20.70 16.87
C ASN A 409 12.28 -20.50 16.76
N MET A 410 12.78 -19.74 15.78
CA MET A 410 14.18 -19.30 15.77
C MET A 410 14.51 -18.48 17.02
N TYR A 411 13.65 -17.52 17.39
CA TYR A 411 13.88 -16.63 18.53
C TYR A 411 13.91 -17.38 19.86
N LYS A 412 13.04 -18.38 20.04
CA LYS A 412 13.08 -19.28 21.21
C LYS A 412 14.40 -20.03 21.33
N ASN A 413 14.94 -20.51 20.20
CA ASN A 413 16.20 -21.27 20.18
C ASN A 413 17.44 -20.36 20.23
N TRP A 414 17.34 -19.14 19.70
CA TRP A 414 18.44 -18.19 19.63
C TRP A 414 17.94 -16.73 19.61
N PRO A 415 17.78 -16.08 20.78
CA PRO A 415 17.26 -14.71 20.86
C PRO A 415 18.06 -13.65 20.09
N HIS A 416 19.35 -13.90 19.83
CA HIS A 416 20.19 -13.01 19.00
C HIS A 416 19.75 -12.97 17.53
N VAL A 417 18.83 -13.83 17.08
CA VAL A 417 18.19 -13.70 15.75
C VAL A 417 17.52 -12.34 15.55
N SER A 418 17.16 -11.65 16.64
CA SER A 418 16.66 -10.26 16.59
C SER A 418 17.66 -9.29 15.95
N LEU A 419 18.97 -9.49 16.10
CA LEU A 419 20.01 -8.67 15.45
C LEU A 419 20.01 -8.81 13.93
N TRP A 420 19.54 -9.95 13.40
CA TRP A 420 19.36 -10.11 11.96
C TRP A 420 18.27 -9.17 11.45
N LEU A 421 17.15 -9.04 12.17
CA LEU A 421 16.08 -8.10 11.80
C LEU A 421 16.59 -6.65 11.72
N ASP A 422 17.42 -6.23 12.68
CA ASP A 422 18.04 -4.91 12.68
C ASP A 422 18.94 -4.71 11.44
N LYS A 423 19.77 -5.70 11.10
CA LYS A 423 20.65 -5.65 9.91
C LYS A 423 19.88 -5.49 8.61
N ILE A 424 18.69 -6.07 8.51
CA ILE A 424 17.84 -5.99 7.32
C ILE A 424 16.79 -4.88 7.42
N ASN A 425 16.86 -4.00 8.43
CA ASN A 425 15.89 -2.93 8.66
C ASN A 425 14.43 -3.42 8.71
N VAL A 426 14.18 -4.55 9.38
CA VAL A 426 12.84 -5.06 9.65
C VAL A 426 12.48 -4.78 11.10
N LYS A 427 11.29 -4.22 11.34
CA LYS A 427 10.79 -3.94 12.68
C LYS A 427 9.40 -4.55 12.84
N PRO A 428 9.17 -5.38 13.88
CA PRO A 428 7.83 -5.86 14.20
C PRO A 428 6.87 -4.68 14.44
N THR A 429 5.60 -4.83 14.05
CA THR A 429 4.60 -3.77 14.12
C THR A 429 4.25 -3.35 15.56
N ASN A 430 4.44 -4.25 16.53
CA ASN A 430 4.24 -3.99 17.96
C ASN A 430 5.52 -4.27 18.74
N TYR A 431 5.76 -3.48 19.80
CA TYR A 431 6.85 -3.70 20.76
C TYR A 431 6.68 -5.07 21.45
N HIS A 432 7.75 -5.88 21.48
CA HIS A 432 7.80 -7.24 22.03
C HIS A 432 6.83 -8.25 21.36
N HIS A 433 7.32 -8.96 20.34
CA HIS A 433 6.65 -10.11 19.69
C HIS A 433 5.48 -9.78 18.73
N GLY A 434 5.43 -8.55 18.19
CA GLY A 434 4.45 -8.15 17.18
C GLY A 434 4.55 -8.89 15.84
N SER A 435 3.58 -8.67 14.95
CA SER A 435 3.55 -9.27 13.60
C SER A 435 4.52 -8.57 12.64
N PHE A 436 4.78 -9.20 11.50
CA PHE A 436 5.50 -8.60 10.38
C PHE A 436 4.50 -8.24 9.27
N VAL A 437 4.70 -7.09 8.63
CA VAL A 437 3.95 -6.73 7.41
C VAL A 437 4.50 -7.49 6.20
N GLY A 438 3.70 -7.65 5.15
CA GLY A 438 4.08 -8.45 3.96
C GLY A 438 5.44 -8.08 3.35
N ASN A 439 5.71 -6.78 3.19
CA ASN A 439 6.99 -6.30 2.65
C ASN A 439 8.19 -6.68 3.53
N ASP A 440 8.01 -6.68 4.84
CA ASP A 440 9.07 -7.07 5.78
C ASP A 440 9.28 -8.58 5.76
N CYS A 441 8.23 -9.38 5.65
CA CYS A 441 8.33 -10.82 5.43
C CYS A 441 9.13 -11.14 4.15
N LEU A 442 8.83 -10.46 3.04
CA LEU A 442 9.60 -10.62 1.80
C LEU A 442 11.06 -10.18 1.97
N ARG A 443 11.31 -9.11 2.73
CA ARG A 443 12.67 -8.65 3.02
C ARG A 443 13.44 -9.70 3.83
N MET A 444 12.79 -10.34 4.82
CA MET A 444 13.36 -11.46 5.57
C MET A 444 13.74 -12.61 4.63
N LEU A 445 12.81 -13.07 3.79
CA LEU A 445 13.05 -14.18 2.84
C LEU A 445 14.17 -13.88 1.83
N LYS A 446 14.26 -12.64 1.33
CA LYS A 446 15.31 -12.22 0.41
C LYS A 446 16.71 -12.11 1.04
N ASN A 447 16.79 -11.99 2.36
CA ASN A 447 18.04 -11.74 3.09
C ASN A 447 18.37 -12.86 4.08
N VAL A 448 17.95 -14.09 3.77
CA VAL A 448 18.23 -15.29 4.57
C VAL A 448 19.73 -15.60 4.64
N ASP A 449 20.51 -15.22 3.62
CA ASP A 449 21.97 -15.46 3.62
C ASP A 449 22.68 -14.67 4.74
N ILE A 450 22.18 -13.48 5.09
CA ILE A 450 22.70 -12.68 6.22
C ILE A 450 22.43 -13.41 7.55
N LEU A 451 21.27 -14.08 7.67
CA LEU A 451 20.95 -14.90 8.83
C LEU A 451 21.91 -16.10 8.94
N GLN A 452 22.17 -16.79 7.82
CA GLN A 452 23.09 -17.92 7.78
C GLN A 452 24.49 -17.52 8.25
N GLN A 453 25.07 -16.47 7.66
CA GLN A 453 26.41 -15.98 8.03
C GLN A 453 26.48 -15.60 9.52
N MET A 454 25.42 -14.96 10.03
CA MET A 454 25.36 -14.58 11.44
C MET A 454 25.27 -15.80 12.36
N ALA A 455 24.52 -16.84 11.97
CA ALA A 455 24.41 -18.06 12.76
C ALA A 455 25.75 -18.82 12.79
N GLU A 456 26.46 -18.90 11.67
CA GLU A 456 27.79 -19.52 11.56
C GLU A 456 28.81 -18.79 12.42
N SER A 457 28.83 -17.46 12.38
CA SER A 457 29.77 -16.66 13.19
C SER A 457 29.54 -16.79 14.71
N HIS A 458 28.38 -17.28 15.14
CA HIS A 458 28.01 -17.49 16.54
C HIS A 458 27.95 -18.97 16.92
N ASP A 459 28.40 -19.87 16.04
CA ASP A 459 28.34 -21.32 16.25
C ASP A 459 26.92 -21.82 16.60
N LYS A 460 25.93 -21.36 15.82
CA LYS A 460 24.50 -21.72 15.98
C LYS A 460 24.00 -22.54 14.81
N HIS A 461 24.55 -23.74 14.70
CA HIS A 461 24.18 -24.72 13.67
C HIS A 461 22.69 -25.10 13.67
N ILE A 462 21.99 -25.01 14.81
CA ILE A 462 20.53 -25.26 14.89
C ILE A 462 19.71 -24.34 13.97
N ILE A 463 20.23 -23.15 13.63
CA ILE A 463 19.56 -22.17 12.78
C ILE A 463 19.61 -22.56 11.29
N GLN A 464 20.52 -23.47 10.90
CA GLN A 464 20.68 -23.87 9.50
C GLN A 464 19.42 -24.55 8.93
N LYS A 465 18.70 -25.32 9.75
CA LYS A 465 17.42 -25.91 9.33
C LYS A 465 16.36 -24.83 9.04
N TYR A 466 16.31 -23.77 9.86
CA TYR A 466 15.42 -22.64 9.63
C TYR A 466 15.79 -21.83 8.39
N VAL A 467 17.08 -21.62 8.15
CA VAL A 467 17.60 -21.00 6.91
C VAL A 467 17.12 -21.77 5.69
N HIS A 468 17.26 -23.10 5.69
CA HIS A 468 16.81 -23.96 4.59
C HIS A 468 15.30 -23.83 4.35
N ILE A 469 14.48 -23.87 5.39
CA ILE A 469 13.02 -23.75 5.28
C ILE A 469 12.59 -22.39 4.76
N LEU A 470 13.23 -21.30 5.20
CA LEU A 470 12.95 -19.96 4.68
C LEU A 470 13.29 -19.85 3.20
N ARG A 471 14.36 -20.52 2.73
CA ARG A 471 14.68 -20.59 1.29
C ARG A 471 13.62 -21.37 0.51
N CYS A 472 13.27 -22.58 0.96
CA CYS A 472 12.21 -23.37 0.33
C CYS A 472 10.88 -22.61 0.29
N PHE A 473 10.54 -21.91 1.38
CA PHE A 473 9.32 -21.10 1.42
C PHE A 473 9.40 -19.92 0.45
N TYR A 474 10.57 -19.29 0.31
CA TYR A 474 10.76 -18.22 -0.66
C TYR A 474 10.57 -18.70 -2.10
N ASP A 475 10.99 -19.93 -2.41
CA ASP A 475 10.74 -20.56 -3.71
C ASP A 475 9.24 -20.77 -3.95
N VAL A 476 8.50 -21.25 -2.94
CA VAL A 476 7.03 -21.32 -2.99
C VAL A 476 6.42 -19.95 -3.29
N VAL A 477 6.80 -18.90 -2.54
CA VAL A 477 6.30 -17.54 -2.72
C VAL A 477 6.55 -17.04 -4.15
N LYS A 478 7.77 -17.22 -4.68
CA LYS A 478 8.09 -16.83 -6.07
C LYS A 478 7.29 -17.63 -7.10
N SER A 479 7.00 -18.89 -6.81
CA SER A 479 6.35 -19.79 -7.75
C SER A 479 4.84 -19.54 -7.89
N CYS A 480 4.14 -19.13 -6.82
CA CYS A 480 2.67 -19.07 -6.85
C CYS A 480 1.99 -17.96 -6.04
N PHE A 481 2.70 -17.08 -5.32
CA PHE A 481 2.09 -15.93 -4.62
C PHE A 481 2.11 -14.65 -5.49
N GLY A 482 2.65 -14.73 -6.70
CA GLY A 482 2.63 -13.63 -7.66
C GLY A 482 1.43 -13.69 -8.61
N MET A 483 1.41 -12.83 -9.62
CA MET A 483 0.46 -12.91 -10.76
C MET A 483 0.84 -13.99 -11.78
N THR A 484 2.10 -14.46 -11.72
CA THR A 484 2.64 -15.49 -12.59
C THR A 484 2.67 -16.81 -11.82
N LEU A 485 2.21 -17.87 -12.47
CA LEU A 485 2.31 -19.24 -11.97
C LEU A 485 3.51 -19.93 -12.60
N ASP A 486 4.43 -20.41 -11.77
CA ASP A 486 5.51 -21.30 -12.20
C ASP A 486 4.95 -22.72 -12.39
N PRO A 487 5.16 -23.40 -13.53
CA PRO A 487 4.71 -24.77 -13.75
C PRO A 487 5.22 -25.79 -12.71
N GLN A 488 6.32 -25.48 -12.02
CA GLN A 488 6.92 -26.34 -10.98
C GLN A 488 6.46 -25.98 -9.55
N TYR A 489 5.44 -25.13 -9.39
CA TYR A 489 4.94 -24.71 -8.06
C TYR A 489 4.73 -25.87 -7.09
N ASP A 490 4.16 -26.99 -7.55
CA ASP A 490 3.89 -28.16 -6.72
C ASP A 490 5.17 -28.83 -6.22
N THR A 491 6.23 -28.82 -7.03
CA THR A 491 7.55 -29.31 -6.62
C THR A 491 8.12 -28.46 -5.49
N TYR A 492 8.02 -27.13 -5.58
CA TYR A 492 8.49 -26.23 -4.53
C TYR A 492 7.68 -26.36 -3.25
N ILE A 493 6.35 -26.54 -3.35
CA ILE A 493 5.49 -26.79 -2.19
C ILE A 493 5.89 -28.11 -1.51
N ASN A 494 6.14 -29.17 -2.27
CA ASN A 494 6.58 -30.45 -1.73
C ASN A 494 7.97 -30.36 -1.08
N GLN A 495 8.91 -29.62 -1.68
CA GLN A 495 10.22 -29.36 -1.05
C GLN A 495 10.08 -28.62 0.28
N PHE A 496 9.25 -27.57 0.33
CA PHE A 496 8.94 -26.87 1.56
C PHE A 496 8.27 -27.80 2.59
N LYS A 497 7.34 -28.66 2.17
CA LYS A 497 6.67 -29.66 3.01
C LYS A 497 7.67 -30.58 3.70
N TYR A 498 8.60 -31.18 2.95
CA TYR A 498 9.61 -32.07 3.50
C TYR A 498 10.58 -31.33 4.43
N ALA A 499 11.04 -30.14 4.04
CA ALA A 499 11.90 -29.32 4.87
C ALA A 499 11.20 -28.92 6.20
N TYR A 500 9.92 -28.58 6.16
CA TYR A 500 9.14 -28.22 7.35
C TYR A 500 8.92 -29.42 8.27
N LYS A 501 8.65 -30.62 7.72
CA LYS A 501 8.47 -31.85 8.51
C LYS A 501 9.74 -32.35 9.20
N ASP A 502 10.91 -32.00 8.69
CA ASP A 502 12.20 -32.29 9.36
C ASP A 502 12.43 -31.41 10.61
N MET A 503 11.52 -30.46 10.88
CA MET A 503 11.55 -29.64 12.08
C MET A 503 10.69 -30.20 13.19
N ASP A 504 11.12 -29.96 14.42
CA ASP A 504 10.31 -30.13 15.62
C ASP A 504 9.48 -28.86 15.91
N ILE A 505 8.70 -28.38 14.93
CA ILE A 505 7.77 -27.25 15.09
C ILE A 505 6.38 -27.62 14.60
N THR A 506 5.35 -27.05 15.23
CA THR A 506 3.96 -27.41 14.94
C THR A 506 3.47 -26.91 13.58
N ILE A 507 2.55 -27.66 12.97
CA ILE A 507 1.82 -27.21 11.79
C ILE A 507 0.68 -26.29 12.22
N THR A 508 0.82 -25.01 11.87
CA THR A 508 -0.23 -24.01 12.07
C THR A 508 -1.34 -24.14 11.01
N PRO A 509 -2.54 -23.59 11.23
CA PRO A 509 -3.60 -23.60 10.21
C PRO A 509 -3.15 -23.04 8.86
N LYS A 510 -2.27 -22.03 8.87
CA LYS A 510 -1.74 -21.42 7.65
C LYS A 510 -0.75 -22.33 6.92
N VAL A 511 0.10 -23.04 7.64
CA VAL A 511 0.98 -24.05 7.04
C VAL A 511 0.13 -25.18 6.45
N HIS A 512 -0.87 -25.66 7.18
CA HIS A 512 -1.81 -26.68 6.68
C HIS A 512 -2.52 -26.22 5.38
N ILE A 513 -3.05 -24.99 5.35
CA ILE A 513 -3.68 -24.42 4.15
C ILE A 513 -2.71 -24.39 2.97
N LEU A 514 -1.46 -23.96 3.18
CA LEU A 514 -0.45 -23.95 2.14
C LEU A 514 -0.15 -25.35 1.61
N LEU A 515 -0.03 -26.33 2.48
CA LEU A 515 0.39 -27.68 2.09
C LEU A 515 -0.74 -28.51 1.46
N MET A 516 -1.98 -28.30 1.89
CA MET A 516 -3.12 -29.12 1.48
C MET A 516 -4.00 -28.45 0.43
N HIS A 517 -4.27 -27.15 0.60
CA HIS A 517 -5.35 -26.49 -0.14
C HIS A 517 -4.84 -25.58 -1.27
N VAL A 518 -3.64 -25.02 -1.14
CA VAL A 518 -3.05 -24.23 -2.25
C VAL A 518 -2.79 -25.09 -3.49
N PRO A 519 -2.23 -26.31 -3.41
CA PRO A 519 -2.05 -27.15 -4.60
C PRO A 519 -3.36 -27.49 -5.31
N ASP A 520 -4.39 -27.86 -4.55
CA ASP A 520 -5.74 -28.17 -5.06
C ASP A 520 -6.37 -26.95 -5.73
N PHE A 521 -6.35 -25.80 -5.05
CA PHE A 521 -6.89 -24.55 -5.57
C PHE A 521 -6.21 -24.14 -6.88
N ILE A 522 -4.88 -24.16 -6.93
CA ILE A 522 -4.12 -23.82 -8.15
C ILE A 522 -4.42 -24.82 -9.27
N THR A 523 -4.49 -26.12 -8.97
CA THR A 523 -4.79 -27.16 -9.96
C THR A 523 -6.15 -26.92 -10.61
N LYS A 524 -7.16 -26.56 -9.79
CA LYS A 524 -8.52 -26.30 -10.27
C LYS A 524 -8.63 -25.02 -11.10
N HIS A 525 -8.01 -23.94 -10.64
CA HIS A 525 -8.16 -22.62 -11.27
C HIS A 525 -7.11 -22.32 -12.33
N ASN A 526 -6.03 -23.10 -12.38
CA ASN A 526 -4.88 -22.90 -13.26
C ASN A 526 -4.32 -21.47 -13.20
N ARG A 527 -4.26 -20.90 -12.00
CA ARG A 527 -3.82 -19.53 -11.72
C ARG A 527 -3.08 -19.47 -10.39
N SER A 528 -2.11 -18.56 -10.30
CA SER A 528 -1.41 -18.25 -9.06
C SER A 528 -2.31 -17.46 -8.09
N LEU A 529 -1.94 -17.44 -6.81
CA LEU A 529 -2.72 -16.80 -5.76
C LEU A 529 -2.80 -15.27 -5.90
N GLY A 530 -1.87 -14.63 -6.62
CA GLY A 530 -1.88 -13.17 -6.80
C GLY A 530 -3.14 -12.63 -7.46
N TRP A 531 -3.81 -13.45 -8.29
CA TRP A 531 -5.11 -13.12 -8.88
C TRP A 531 -6.23 -12.98 -7.83
N TYR A 532 -6.06 -13.64 -6.69
CA TYR A 532 -6.99 -13.72 -5.56
C TYR A 532 -6.44 -13.00 -4.32
N SER A 533 -5.44 -12.14 -4.50
CA SER A 533 -4.73 -11.49 -3.40
C SER A 533 -5.62 -10.55 -2.60
N GLU A 534 -5.57 -10.67 -1.27
CA GLU A 534 -6.18 -9.75 -0.31
C GLU A 534 -5.34 -8.49 -0.05
N GLN A 535 -4.15 -8.34 -0.64
CA GLN A 535 -3.25 -7.19 -0.41
C GLN A 535 -3.89 -5.83 -0.74
N THR A 536 -4.78 -5.80 -1.71
CA THR A 536 -5.41 -4.56 -2.16
C THR A 536 -6.35 -4.01 -1.10
N LEU A 537 -7.00 -4.88 -0.34
CA LEU A 537 -7.88 -4.54 0.75
C LEU A 537 -7.14 -3.79 1.86
N GLU A 538 -5.96 -4.27 2.27
CA GLU A 538 -5.12 -3.57 3.26
C GLU A 538 -4.76 -2.15 2.78
N SER A 539 -4.45 -2.00 1.49
CA SER A 539 -4.08 -0.73 0.90
C SER A 539 -5.25 0.26 0.84
N VAL A 540 -6.48 -0.24 0.59
CA VAL A 540 -7.71 0.57 0.57
C VAL A 540 -7.97 1.23 1.92
N HIS A 541 -7.65 0.59 3.05
CA HIS A 541 -7.85 1.22 4.36
C HIS A 541 -7.07 2.52 4.50
N HIS A 542 -5.82 2.54 4.08
CA HIS A 542 -4.97 3.72 4.13
C HIS A 542 -5.41 4.80 3.13
N ASP A 543 -5.59 4.40 1.87
CA ASP A 543 -5.93 5.32 0.78
C ASP A 543 -7.32 5.94 0.97
N PHE A 544 -8.34 5.14 1.29
CA PHE A 544 -9.67 5.67 1.57
C PHE A 544 -9.64 6.64 2.74
N LYS A 545 -9.03 6.25 3.87
CA LYS A 545 -9.00 7.10 5.07
C LYS A 545 -8.29 8.42 4.80
N ARG A 546 -7.07 8.38 4.28
CA ARG A 546 -6.25 9.59 4.09
C ARG A 546 -6.72 10.41 2.90
N ASN A 547 -6.88 9.78 1.74
CA ASN A 547 -7.05 10.49 0.47
C ASN A 547 -8.51 10.77 0.10
N CYS A 548 -9.47 10.00 0.64
CA CYS A 548 -10.89 10.24 0.43
C CYS A 548 -11.54 10.85 1.68
N TRP A 549 -11.66 10.07 2.76
CA TRP A 549 -12.41 10.44 3.95
C TRP A 549 -11.91 11.73 4.60
N GLU A 550 -10.61 11.84 4.87
CA GLU A 550 -10.00 12.99 5.53
C GLU A 550 -9.67 14.13 4.56
N LYS A 551 -8.81 13.89 3.56
CA LYS A 551 -8.30 14.95 2.66
C LYS A 551 -9.37 15.61 1.80
N GLN A 552 -10.42 14.88 1.38
CA GLN A 552 -11.51 15.49 0.60
C GLN A 552 -12.60 16.13 1.47
N GLY A 553 -12.46 16.09 2.81
CA GLY A 553 -13.33 16.81 3.73
C GLY A 553 -14.69 16.15 3.98
N TYR A 554 -14.83 14.85 3.66
CA TYR A 554 -16.06 14.09 3.96
C TYR A 554 -16.19 13.77 5.44
N LYS A 555 -15.07 13.56 6.15
CA LYS A 555 -15.06 13.14 7.55
C LYS A 555 -15.95 14.02 8.42
N ARG A 556 -16.88 13.38 9.12
CA ARG A 556 -17.69 13.95 10.19
C ARG A 556 -17.68 12.99 11.38
N SER A 557 -17.88 13.52 12.57
CA SER A 557 -18.04 12.67 13.76
C SER A 557 -19.36 11.89 13.68
N ILE A 558 -19.38 10.69 14.25
CA ILE A 558 -20.60 9.92 14.44
C ILE A 558 -21.61 10.79 15.22
N GLY A 559 -22.85 10.87 14.72
CA GLY A 559 -23.91 11.72 15.29
C GLY A 559 -24.04 13.12 14.67
N HIS A 560 -23.10 13.55 13.82
CA HIS A 560 -23.25 14.81 13.07
C HIS A 560 -24.39 14.70 12.03
N PRO A 561 -25.21 15.75 11.79
CA PRO A 561 -26.31 15.70 10.82
C PRO A 561 -25.89 15.24 9.42
N ASP A 562 -24.77 15.77 8.92
CA ASP A 562 -24.25 15.40 7.59
C ASP A 562 -23.48 14.06 7.55
N TYR A 563 -23.33 13.35 8.67
CA TYR A 563 -22.47 12.15 8.74
C TYR A 563 -22.91 11.08 7.75
N SER A 564 -24.21 10.73 7.75
CA SER A 564 -24.75 9.69 6.87
C SER A 564 -24.54 10.03 5.39
N GLN A 565 -24.89 11.27 5.03
CA GLN A 565 -24.78 11.75 3.66
C GLN A 565 -23.31 11.77 3.20
N ASN A 566 -22.39 12.21 4.06
CA ASN A 566 -20.98 12.29 3.71
C ASN A 566 -20.30 10.93 3.62
N LEU A 567 -20.65 9.98 4.49
CA LEU A 567 -20.13 8.61 4.42
C LEU A 567 -20.51 7.96 3.08
N THR A 568 -21.77 8.10 2.69
CA THR A 568 -22.30 7.60 1.41
C THR A 568 -21.63 8.29 0.23
N LYS A 569 -21.54 9.63 0.24
CA LYS A 569 -20.85 10.39 -0.80
C LYS A 569 -19.38 10.00 -0.92
N ALA A 570 -18.68 9.73 0.18
CA ALA A 570 -17.30 9.28 0.16
C ALA A 570 -17.16 7.92 -0.53
N ALA A 571 -18.03 6.96 -0.25
CA ALA A 571 -18.06 5.66 -0.93
C ALA A 571 -18.33 5.81 -2.44
N ILE A 572 -19.35 6.60 -2.82
CA ILE A 572 -19.70 6.87 -4.22
C ILE A 572 -18.54 7.51 -4.96
N VAL A 573 -17.93 8.56 -4.40
CA VAL A 573 -16.83 9.29 -5.07
C VAL A 573 -15.57 8.44 -5.16
N TYR A 574 -15.29 7.62 -4.15
CA TYR A 574 -14.16 6.68 -4.21
C TYR A 574 -14.37 5.67 -5.33
N SER A 575 -15.52 5.00 -5.34
CA SER A 575 -15.84 4.00 -6.36
C SER A 575 -15.90 4.61 -7.76
N SER A 576 -16.56 5.76 -7.95
CA SER A 576 -16.72 6.39 -9.26
C SER A 576 -15.39 6.74 -9.92
N LYS A 577 -14.38 7.13 -9.14
CA LYS A 577 -13.02 7.41 -9.64
C LYS A 577 -12.26 6.16 -10.08
N ASN A 578 -12.68 4.99 -9.61
CA ASN A 578 -12.05 3.71 -9.88
C ASN A 578 -12.87 2.84 -10.86
N ILE A 579 -13.96 3.36 -11.44
CA ILE A 579 -14.72 2.68 -12.50
C ILE A 579 -13.97 2.74 -13.83
N SER A 580 -13.45 3.91 -14.19
CA SER A 580 -12.78 4.20 -15.47
C SER A 580 -11.28 3.99 -15.44
#